data_AF-A0A953W485-F1
#
_entry.id   AF-A0A953W485-F1
#
_cell.length_a   1.000
_cell.length_b   1.000
_cell.length_c   1.000
_cell.angle_alpha   90.00
_cell.angle_beta   90.00
_cell.angle_gamma   90.00
#
_symmetry.space_group_name_H-M   'P 1'
#
loop_
_entity.id
_entity.type
_entity.pdbx_description
1 polymer ?
#
loop_
_entity_poly.entity_id
_entity_poly.type
_entity_poly.pdbx_seq_one_letter_code
_entity_poly.pdbx_strand_id
1 'polypeptide(L)'
;MSKSHAKRFVGAAWALLSFQVIASVGAVAATGLAAMHVAEMAHELEAQRQAPAQAEAVEQAADPEVAGAETAATEEPAPVQDQQTPAVPAVAQCLRSGRTIRVQANVEWCDTGIDLRRGQRMAIGAEGRWTYLGEPIYAAAGSGTRANNSLFPRAPLAALIGRVGDQQFLIGQGGQTEAVSDGRLYLSMNDVSGTFGDNSGYMDVYIQFPEEAR
;
A
#
# COMPACT_ATOMS: atom_id res chain seq x y z
N MET A 1 -29.39 0.85 78.61
CA MET A 1 -30.00 2.19 78.79
C MET A 1 -29.10 3.20 78.08
N SER A 2 -29.52 3.70 76.90
CA SER A 2 -29.90 5.12 76.64
C SER A 2 -28.67 6.06 76.55
N LYS A 3 -28.37 6.85 75.50
CA LYS A 3 -29.17 7.54 74.47
C LYS A 3 -28.33 7.87 73.22
N SER A 4 -29.03 8.11 72.11
CA SER A 4 -28.60 8.59 70.79
C SER A 4 -27.88 9.94 70.77
N HIS A 5 -27.09 10.21 69.72
CA HIS A 5 -27.31 11.36 68.81
C HIS A 5 -26.42 11.32 67.55
N ALA A 6 -27.03 11.71 66.43
CA ALA A 6 -26.46 11.81 65.09
C ALA A 6 -25.85 13.19 64.79
N LYS A 7 -24.87 13.26 63.87
CA LYS A 7 -24.48 14.42 63.02
C LYS A 7 -23.87 13.84 61.73
N ARG A 8 -24.48 13.87 60.52
CA ARG A 8 -24.78 14.94 59.55
C ARG A 8 -23.59 15.83 59.13
N PHE A 9 -23.03 15.48 57.96
CA PHE A 9 -22.78 16.28 56.72
C PHE A 9 -21.93 17.57 56.69
N VAL A 10 -21.43 17.81 55.45
CA VAL A 10 -20.85 19.04 54.82
C VAL A 10 -19.32 19.12 54.94
N GLY A 11 -18.52 19.44 53.91
CA GLY A 11 -18.73 19.90 52.54
C GLY A 11 -17.41 20.49 52.02
N ALA A 12 -17.27 20.57 50.70
CA ALA A 12 -16.06 20.94 49.96
C ALA A 12 -15.79 22.46 49.86
N ALA A 13 -14.63 22.76 49.25
CA ALA A 13 -14.25 23.98 48.50
C ALA A 13 -13.67 25.16 49.30
N TRP A 14 -12.45 25.55 48.92
CA TRP A 14 -11.91 26.90 49.06
C TRP A 14 -11.32 27.35 47.72
N ALA A 15 -11.62 28.59 47.37
CA ALA A 15 -11.38 29.24 46.09
C ALA A 15 -10.36 30.39 46.21
N LEU A 16 -9.67 30.66 45.09
CA LEU A 16 -9.24 31.94 44.50
C LEU A 16 -8.42 32.97 45.31
N LEU A 17 -7.29 33.40 44.72
CA LEU A 17 -6.72 34.77 44.73
C LEU A 17 -5.77 34.89 43.51
N SER A 18 -6.09 35.59 42.41
CA SER A 18 -6.07 37.05 42.12
C SER A 18 -4.68 37.65 41.77
N PHE A 19 -4.50 37.93 40.46
CA PHE A 19 -3.78 39.02 39.76
C PHE A 19 -2.49 39.66 40.32
N GLN A 20 -1.43 39.72 39.49
CA GLN A 20 -0.87 41.00 39.00
C GLN A 20 -0.02 40.84 37.72
N VAL A 21 -0.18 41.81 36.82
CA VAL A 21 0.56 42.03 35.57
C VAL A 21 1.64 43.07 35.84
N ILE A 22 2.89 42.81 35.43
CA ILE A 22 3.91 43.84 35.24
C ILE A 22 4.49 43.67 33.84
N ALA A 23 4.23 44.67 32.98
CA ALA A 23 4.90 44.85 31.71
C ALA A 23 6.20 45.61 31.94
N SER A 24 7.32 45.09 31.44
CA SER A 24 8.57 45.82 31.30
C SER A 24 8.98 45.83 29.83
N VAL A 25 8.93 47.01 29.23
CA VAL A 25 9.50 47.33 27.92
C VAL A 25 10.98 47.64 28.11
N GLY A 26 11.83 47.03 27.29
CA GLY A 26 13.25 47.36 27.19
C GLY A 26 13.82 46.81 25.89
N ALA A 27 13.86 47.65 24.86
CA ALA A 27 14.55 47.38 23.60
C ALA A 27 16.04 47.72 23.74
N VAL A 28 16.93 46.82 23.32
CA VAL A 28 18.28 47.15 22.86
C VAL A 28 18.53 46.37 21.57
N ALA A 29 18.91 47.12 20.54
CA ALA A 29 19.22 46.64 19.21
C ALA A 29 20.66 46.12 19.07
N ALA A 30 20.86 45.36 18.00
CA ALA A 30 22.10 45.13 17.27
C ALA A 30 23.11 44.12 17.86
N THR A 31 23.06 42.90 17.33
CA THR A 31 24.17 42.34 16.53
C THR A 31 23.61 41.22 15.66
N GLY A 32 23.77 41.36 14.35
CA GLY A 32 23.46 40.30 13.38
C GLY A 32 24.50 39.20 13.44
N LEU A 33 24.06 37.96 13.29
CA LEU A 33 24.83 36.90 12.66
C LEU A 33 23.86 35.87 12.06
N ALA A 34 23.74 35.93 10.73
CA ALA A 34 23.44 34.82 9.82
C ALA A 34 22.12 34.03 10.02
N ALA A 35 21.01 34.67 9.69
CA ALA A 35 19.92 33.99 8.99
C ALA A 35 20.29 33.85 7.50
N MET A 36 21.19 32.93 7.14
CA MET A 36 21.46 32.46 5.75
C MET A 36 22.41 31.23 5.78
N HIS A 37 21.93 29.98 5.94
CA HIS A 37 22.73 28.81 5.54
C HIS A 37 22.05 27.42 5.36
N VAL A 38 20.77 27.31 4.97
CA VAL A 38 20.30 25.99 4.44
C VAL A 38 19.33 26.15 3.26
N ALA A 39 19.74 26.99 2.30
CA ALA A 39 19.21 26.99 0.93
C ALA A 39 20.25 26.41 -0.06
N GLU A 40 21.26 25.70 0.45
CA GLU A 40 22.46 25.27 -0.27
C GLU A 40 22.64 23.74 -0.18
N MET A 41 21.56 22.98 -0.38
CA MET A 41 21.61 21.51 -0.57
C MET A 41 20.84 21.04 -1.82
N ALA A 42 20.39 21.97 -2.67
CA ALA A 42 19.65 21.66 -3.89
C ALA A 42 20.52 21.64 -5.16
N HIS A 43 21.84 21.83 -5.05
CA HIS A 43 22.74 21.93 -6.21
C HIS A 43 23.71 20.75 -6.38
N GLU A 44 23.69 19.76 -5.49
CA GLU A 44 24.59 18.59 -5.52
C GLU A 44 24.00 17.35 -6.22
N LEU A 45 22.71 17.36 -6.57
CA LEU A 45 22.05 16.25 -7.30
C LEU A 45 22.12 16.37 -8.82
N GLU A 46 22.52 17.53 -9.37
CA GLU A 46 22.63 17.73 -10.83
C GLU A 46 24.03 17.34 -11.37
N ALA A 47 25.04 17.16 -10.50
CA ALA A 47 26.44 16.92 -10.88
C ALA A 47 26.80 15.45 -11.19
N GLN A 48 25.90 14.50 -10.96
CA GLN A 48 26.11 13.07 -11.30
C GLN A 48 25.46 12.65 -12.63
N ARG A 49 24.86 13.60 -13.36
CA ARG A 49 24.12 13.33 -14.61
C ARG A 49 24.94 13.51 -15.90
N GLN A 50 26.23 13.85 -15.82
CA GLN A 50 27.08 14.07 -16.99
C GLN A 50 28.46 13.41 -16.79
N ALA A 51 28.59 12.17 -17.27
CA ALA A 51 29.88 11.58 -17.61
C ALA A 51 29.86 11.22 -19.11
N PRO A 52 30.85 11.69 -19.91
CA PRO A 52 30.85 11.51 -21.35
C PRO A 52 31.34 10.11 -21.74
N ALA A 53 30.60 9.49 -22.66
CA ALA A 53 31.11 8.40 -23.49
C ALA A 53 32.18 8.98 -24.44
N GLN A 54 33.40 8.46 -24.37
CA GLN A 54 34.41 8.64 -25.41
C GLN A 54 34.67 7.29 -26.07
N ALA A 55 34.51 7.30 -27.39
CA ALA A 55 34.84 6.25 -28.32
C ALA A 55 36.33 6.32 -28.67
N GLU A 56 36.98 5.18 -28.88
CA GLU A 56 38.10 5.08 -29.83
C GLU A 56 38.01 3.73 -30.57
N ALA A 57 38.00 3.86 -31.90
CA ALA A 57 38.07 2.80 -32.89
C ALA A 57 39.53 2.56 -33.27
N VAL A 58 39.88 1.31 -33.63
CA VAL A 58 41.04 1.01 -34.47
C VAL A 58 40.60 0.05 -35.58
N GLU A 59 40.94 0.45 -36.80
CA GLU A 59 40.51 -0.06 -38.09
C GLU A 59 41.64 -0.89 -38.76
N GLN A 60 41.23 -1.99 -39.43
CA GLN A 60 41.81 -2.70 -40.60
C GLN A 60 43.27 -3.22 -40.60
N ALA A 61 43.48 -4.47 -41.02
CA ALA A 61 43.51 -4.92 -42.43
C ALA A 61 43.97 -6.39 -42.62
N ALA A 62 43.49 -6.99 -43.72
CA ALA A 62 44.11 -8.05 -44.56
C ALA A 62 43.76 -9.56 -44.37
N ASP A 63 42.92 -10.02 -45.31
CA ASP A 63 42.72 -11.35 -45.94
C ASP A 63 44.01 -12.02 -46.49
N PRO A 64 44.06 -13.27 -47.05
CA PRO A 64 42.96 -14.07 -47.67
C PRO A 64 42.95 -15.63 -47.49
N GLU A 65 41.80 -16.23 -47.87
CA GLU A 65 41.55 -17.42 -48.73
C GLU A 65 42.31 -18.76 -48.52
N VAL A 66 41.59 -19.89 -48.40
CA VAL A 66 41.64 -21.08 -49.33
C VAL A 66 40.52 -22.09 -49.00
N ALA A 67 39.63 -22.26 -49.99
CA ALA A 67 38.94 -23.44 -50.51
C ALA A 67 38.60 -24.68 -49.65
N GLY A 68 37.34 -25.15 -49.82
CA GLY A 68 36.92 -26.52 -49.53
C GLY A 68 35.43 -26.75 -49.82
N ALA A 69 35.14 -27.28 -51.01
CA ALA A 69 33.86 -27.84 -51.46
C ALA A 69 33.34 -28.94 -50.49
N GLU A 70 32.10 -29.44 -50.47
CA GLU A 70 31.15 -29.76 -51.55
C GLU A 70 29.84 -30.31 -50.90
N THR A 71 28.70 -30.01 -51.53
CA THR A 71 27.51 -30.87 -51.78
C THR A 71 26.72 -31.62 -50.68
N ALA A 72 25.43 -31.23 -50.61
CA ALA A 72 24.23 -32.03 -50.98
C ALA A 72 23.26 -32.55 -49.90
N ALA A 73 21.98 -32.48 -50.33
CA ALA A 73 20.72 -33.08 -49.83
C ALA A 73 20.11 -32.40 -48.58
N THR A 74 19.06 -31.59 -48.70
CA THR A 74 17.65 -31.94 -49.06
C THR A 74 17.03 -32.92 -48.08
N GLU A 75 16.31 -32.41 -47.08
CA GLU A 75 15.01 -32.96 -46.71
C GLU A 75 14.15 -31.89 -46.01
N GLU A 76 13.21 -31.35 -46.77
CA GLU A 76 12.03 -30.64 -46.29
C GLU A 76 10.95 -31.68 -46.02
N PRO A 77 10.36 -31.74 -44.81
CA PRO A 77 9.05 -32.36 -44.65
C PRO A 77 7.98 -31.27 -44.59
N ALA A 78 7.18 -31.19 -45.66
CA ALA A 78 5.81 -30.68 -45.62
C ALA A 78 4.87 -31.76 -45.00
N PRO A 79 3.57 -31.49 -44.84
CA PRO A 79 2.91 -30.66 -43.83
C PRO A 79 2.14 -31.54 -42.82
N VAL A 80 2.17 -31.21 -41.52
CA VAL A 80 1.26 -31.85 -40.56
C VAL A 80 -0.05 -31.07 -40.54
N GLN A 81 -1.02 -31.52 -41.34
CA GLN A 81 -2.43 -31.23 -41.13
C GLN A 81 -3.05 -32.26 -40.18
N ASP A 82 -4.05 -31.79 -39.44
CA ASP A 82 -5.00 -32.56 -38.62
C ASP A 82 -4.48 -33.23 -37.36
N GLN A 83 -4.29 -32.43 -36.32
CA GLN A 83 -4.96 -32.72 -35.04
C GLN A 83 -5.58 -31.45 -34.48
N GLN A 84 -6.88 -31.28 -34.78
CA GLN A 84 -7.79 -30.58 -33.88
C GLN A 84 -7.65 -31.20 -32.49
N THR A 85 -6.82 -30.60 -31.64
CA THR A 85 -6.97 -30.78 -30.21
C THR A 85 -8.38 -30.30 -29.89
N PRO A 86 -9.23 -31.08 -29.21
CA PRO A 86 -10.53 -30.60 -28.80
C PRO A 86 -10.30 -29.33 -28.01
N ALA A 87 -10.82 -28.21 -28.53
CA ALA A 87 -11.00 -26.99 -27.78
C ALA A 87 -11.57 -27.40 -26.43
N VAL A 88 -10.83 -27.13 -25.35
CA VAL A 88 -11.30 -27.30 -23.98
C VAL A 88 -12.68 -26.62 -23.91
N PRO A 89 -13.81 -27.33 -23.93
CA PRO A 89 -15.10 -26.68 -24.03
C PRO A 89 -15.59 -26.46 -22.60
N ALA A 90 -14.84 -25.70 -21.79
CA ALA A 90 -15.21 -25.36 -20.41
C ALA A 90 -14.27 -24.35 -19.69
N VAL A 91 -13.42 -23.59 -20.38
CA VAL A 91 -13.11 -22.24 -19.88
C VAL A 91 -14.31 -21.35 -20.23
N ALA A 92 -15.45 -21.63 -19.60
CA ALA A 92 -16.57 -20.68 -19.55
C ALA A 92 -15.96 -19.37 -19.03
N GLN A 93 -15.88 -18.27 -19.77
CA GLN A 93 -17.02 -17.54 -20.35
C GLN A 93 -18.22 -17.47 -19.40
N CYS A 94 -17.96 -17.49 -18.08
CA CYS A 94 -18.27 -16.41 -17.15
C CYS A 94 -17.43 -15.16 -17.45
N LEU A 95 -17.94 -14.08 -18.05
CA LEU A 95 -17.31 -12.78 -17.89
C LEU A 95 -17.41 -12.41 -16.40
N ARG A 96 -16.50 -12.97 -15.59
CA ARG A 96 -16.21 -12.57 -14.22
C ARG A 96 -16.00 -11.08 -14.29
N SER A 97 -16.92 -10.29 -13.75
CA SER A 97 -16.72 -8.85 -13.61
C SER A 97 -15.63 -8.65 -12.55
N GLY A 98 -14.39 -8.83 -13.00
CA GLY A 98 -13.18 -8.75 -12.23
C GLY A 98 -12.65 -7.33 -12.28
N ARG A 99 -12.29 -6.76 -11.12
CA ARG A 99 -11.52 -5.52 -11.04
C ARG A 99 -10.20 -5.80 -10.36
N THR A 100 -9.14 -5.16 -10.85
CA THR A 100 -7.85 -5.11 -10.18
C THR A 100 -7.64 -3.72 -9.63
N ILE A 101 -7.39 -3.61 -8.32
CA ILE A 101 -7.17 -2.35 -7.61
C ILE A 101 -5.77 -2.39 -6.99
N ARG A 102 -4.94 -1.39 -7.30
CA ARG A 102 -3.65 -1.23 -6.62
C ARG A 102 -3.83 -0.41 -5.35
N VAL A 103 -3.49 -1.01 -4.21
CA VAL A 103 -3.49 -0.38 -2.89
C VAL A 103 -2.06 0.00 -2.53
N GLN A 104 -1.77 1.29 -2.49
CA GLN A 104 -0.45 1.80 -2.08
C GLN A 104 -0.34 1.73 -0.55
N ALA A 105 0.83 1.33 -0.05
CA ALA A 105 1.07 1.19 1.39
C ALA A 105 0.99 2.52 2.14
N ASN A 106 1.24 3.64 1.46
CA ASN A 106 1.23 5.00 2.01
C ASN A 106 -0.12 5.73 1.91
N VAL A 107 -1.19 5.00 1.58
CA VAL A 107 -2.55 5.54 1.50
C VAL A 107 -3.42 4.88 2.56
N GLU A 108 -3.92 5.67 3.51
CA GLU A 108 -4.68 5.16 4.66
C GLU A 108 -5.99 4.46 4.26
N TRP A 109 -6.69 4.94 3.23
CA TRP A 109 -7.84 4.24 2.64
C TRP A 109 -7.87 4.49 1.13
N CYS A 110 -7.68 3.42 0.37
CA CYS A 110 -7.84 3.42 -1.08
C CYS A 110 -9.33 3.25 -1.43
N ASP A 111 -9.92 4.25 -2.10
CA ASP A 111 -11.25 4.14 -2.69
C ASP A 111 -11.21 3.22 -3.92
N THR A 112 -12.00 2.16 -3.91
CA THR A 112 -12.03 1.19 -5.01
C THR A 112 -12.96 1.57 -6.15
N GLY A 113 -13.87 2.53 -5.94
CA GLY A 113 -14.99 2.80 -6.85
C GLY A 113 -16.00 1.65 -6.98
N ILE A 114 -15.98 0.67 -6.07
CA ILE A 114 -16.91 -0.47 -6.04
C ILE A 114 -17.95 -0.21 -4.96
N ASP A 115 -19.23 -0.15 -5.35
CA ASP A 115 -20.36 -0.13 -4.42
C ASP A 115 -20.82 -1.56 -4.16
N LEU A 116 -20.89 -1.93 -2.89
CA LEU A 116 -21.35 -3.23 -2.43
C LEU A 116 -22.76 -3.13 -1.87
N ARG A 117 -23.53 -4.19 -2.07
CA ARG A 117 -24.82 -4.40 -1.41
C ARG A 117 -24.67 -5.45 -0.32
N ARG A 118 -25.38 -5.29 0.79
CA ARG A 118 -25.45 -6.29 1.85
C ARG A 118 -25.89 -7.63 1.25
N GLY A 119 -25.18 -8.70 1.60
CA GLY A 119 -25.37 -10.05 1.07
C GLY A 119 -24.66 -10.32 -0.26
N GLN A 120 -24.05 -9.31 -0.88
CA GLN A 120 -23.30 -9.50 -2.13
C GLN A 120 -22.04 -10.32 -1.86
N ARG A 121 -21.93 -11.46 -2.55
CA ARG A 121 -20.77 -12.34 -2.49
C ARG A 121 -19.67 -11.83 -3.43
N MET A 122 -18.43 -12.04 -3.04
CA MET A 122 -17.27 -11.76 -3.89
C MET A 122 -16.09 -12.67 -3.54
N ALA A 123 -15.28 -12.96 -4.54
CA ALA A 123 -13.98 -13.56 -4.38
C ALA A 123 -12.91 -12.46 -4.41
N ILE A 124 -12.06 -12.42 -3.40
CA ILE A 124 -10.93 -11.48 -3.32
C ILE A 124 -9.63 -12.27 -3.34
N GLY A 125 -8.64 -11.80 -4.09
CA GLY A 125 -7.25 -12.24 -4.03
C GLY A 125 -6.33 -11.03 -3.91
N ALA A 126 -5.13 -11.23 -3.36
CA ALA A 126 -4.16 -10.16 -3.20
C ALA A 126 -2.74 -10.66 -3.48
N GLU A 127 -2.00 -9.88 -4.25
CA GLU A 127 -0.59 -10.14 -4.57
C GLU A 127 0.21 -8.85 -4.43
N GLY A 128 1.45 -8.96 -3.95
CA GLY A 128 2.29 -7.80 -3.72
C GLY A 128 3.05 -7.88 -2.42
N ARG A 129 3.75 -6.80 -2.14
CA ARG A 129 4.72 -6.69 -1.06
C ARG A 129 4.75 -5.25 -0.57
N TRP A 130 4.66 -5.09 0.73
CA TRP A 130 4.67 -3.78 1.38
C TRP A 130 5.23 -3.84 2.79
N THR A 131 5.51 -2.69 3.37
CA THR A 131 6.06 -2.53 4.71
C THR A 131 5.57 -1.23 5.33
N TYR A 132 5.52 -1.19 6.65
CA TYR A 132 5.20 0.01 7.44
C TYR A 132 6.43 0.63 8.12
N LEU A 133 7.61 -0.01 8.02
CA LEU A 133 8.86 0.46 8.67
C LEU A 133 10.12 0.14 7.85
N GLY A 134 9.98 -0.01 6.53
CA GLY A 134 11.06 -0.44 5.63
C GLY A 134 11.30 -1.95 5.64
N GLU A 135 11.56 -2.56 6.80
CA GLU A 135 11.70 -4.01 6.96
C GLU A 135 11.03 -4.48 8.28
N PRO A 136 10.49 -5.72 8.32
CA PRO A 136 10.47 -6.68 7.23
C PRO A 136 9.36 -6.39 6.20
N ILE A 137 9.52 -6.93 4.98
CA ILE A 137 8.50 -6.85 3.92
C ILE A 137 7.45 -7.95 4.07
N TYR A 138 6.17 -7.56 4.04
CA TYR A 138 5.02 -8.44 4.25
C TYR A 138 4.21 -8.67 2.97
N ALA A 139 3.59 -9.85 2.89
CA ALA A 139 2.47 -10.11 1.98
C ALA A 139 1.14 -9.73 2.65
N ALA A 140 0.01 -9.91 1.96
CA ALA A 140 -1.29 -9.46 2.42
C ALA A 140 -1.79 -10.08 3.75
N ALA A 141 -1.22 -11.20 4.20
CA ALA A 141 -1.49 -11.77 5.53
C ALA A 141 -1.01 -10.89 6.70
N GLY A 142 -0.05 -10.00 6.46
CA GLY A 142 0.55 -9.14 7.47
C GLY A 142 1.58 -9.83 8.36
N SER A 143 1.91 -9.18 9.48
CA SER A 143 3.02 -9.55 10.36
C SER A 143 2.72 -10.64 11.39
N GLY A 144 1.44 -11.02 11.54
CA GLY A 144 0.97 -11.87 12.64
C GLY A 144 0.81 -11.14 13.98
N THR A 145 1.37 -9.93 14.13
CA THR A 145 1.28 -9.11 15.35
C THR A 145 0.14 -8.10 15.23
N ARG A 146 -0.65 -7.91 16.29
CA ARG A 146 -1.77 -6.94 16.33
C ARG A 146 -1.38 -5.70 17.15
N ALA A 147 -1.97 -4.56 16.82
CA ALA A 147 -1.84 -3.33 17.59
C ALA A 147 -3.22 -2.74 17.90
N ASN A 148 -3.45 -2.32 19.15
CA ASN A 148 -4.76 -1.85 19.61
C ASN A 148 -5.20 -0.53 18.97
N ASN A 149 -4.25 0.24 18.45
CA ASN A 149 -4.44 1.54 17.81
C ASN A 149 -4.34 1.46 16.27
N SER A 150 -4.29 0.26 15.69
CA SER A 150 -4.33 0.14 14.23
C SER A 150 -5.73 0.41 13.69
N LEU A 151 -5.84 0.63 12.37
CA LEU A 151 -7.13 0.81 11.68
C LEU A 151 -8.11 -0.30 12.03
N PHE A 152 -7.66 -1.55 12.07
CA PHE A 152 -8.47 -2.70 12.48
C PHE A 152 -7.75 -3.53 13.55
N PRO A 153 -7.95 -3.25 14.86
CA PRO A 153 -7.19 -3.85 15.97
C PRO A 153 -7.30 -5.38 16.09
N ARG A 154 -8.31 -5.98 15.45
CA ARG A 154 -8.55 -7.42 15.46
C ARG A 154 -7.75 -8.16 14.37
N ALA A 155 -7.07 -7.45 13.48
CA ALA A 155 -6.23 -7.99 12.42
C ALA A 155 -4.73 -7.71 12.68
N PRO A 156 -3.81 -8.49 12.09
CA PRO A 156 -2.38 -8.18 12.16
C PRO A 156 -2.03 -6.86 11.49
N LEU A 157 -0.98 -6.19 11.96
CA LEU A 157 -0.31 -5.09 11.23
C LEU A 157 0.15 -5.59 9.86
N ALA A 158 0.22 -4.67 8.89
CA ALA A 158 0.53 -4.96 7.49
C ALA A 158 -0.43 -5.92 6.77
N ALA A 159 -1.53 -6.36 7.41
CA ALA A 159 -2.53 -7.19 6.74
C ALA A 159 -3.39 -6.32 5.81
N LEU A 160 -3.81 -6.87 4.67
CA LEU A 160 -4.81 -6.22 3.82
C LEU A 160 -6.17 -6.29 4.52
N ILE A 161 -6.80 -5.13 4.68
CA ILE A 161 -8.13 -4.96 5.28
C ILE A 161 -9.07 -4.25 4.32
N GLY A 162 -10.37 -4.49 4.50
CA GLY A 162 -11.44 -3.80 3.81
C GLY A 162 -12.34 -3.04 4.78
N ARG A 163 -13.01 -2.01 4.26
CA ARG A 163 -14.05 -1.27 4.97
C ARG A 163 -15.24 -0.97 4.06
N VAL A 164 -16.45 -1.13 4.58
CA VAL A 164 -17.71 -0.67 3.97
C VAL A 164 -18.49 0.06 5.05
N GLY A 165 -18.75 1.36 4.85
CA GLY A 165 -19.28 2.22 5.92
C GLY A 165 -18.38 2.19 7.15
N ASP A 166 -18.95 1.90 8.32
CA ASP A 166 -18.20 1.76 9.59
C ASP A 166 -17.70 0.33 9.86
N GLN A 167 -18.01 -0.62 8.98
CA GLN A 167 -17.64 -2.02 9.16
C GLN A 167 -16.30 -2.33 8.49
N GLN A 168 -15.34 -2.78 9.28
CA GLN A 168 -14.03 -3.22 8.81
C GLN A 168 -13.90 -4.73 8.90
N PHE A 169 -13.14 -5.33 7.98
CA PHE A 169 -12.92 -6.76 7.92
C PHE A 169 -11.52 -7.11 7.42
N LEU A 170 -11.03 -8.27 7.83
CA LEU A 170 -9.77 -8.82 7.34
C LEU A 170 -9.98 -9.43 5.95
N ILE A 171 -9.15 -9.04 4.99
CA ILE A 171 -9.06 -9.70 3.68
C ILE A 171 -7.89 -10.68 3.69
N GLY A 172 -6.73 -10.27 4.22
CA GLY A 172 -5.54 -11.11 4.22
C GLY A 172 -5.11 -11.46 2.80
N GLN A 173 -4.71 -12.71 2.56
CA GLN A 173 -4.37 -13.22 1.22
C GLN A 173 -5.58 -13.34 0.27
N GLY A 174 -6.79 -13.10 0.75
CA GLY A 174 -8.02 -13.26 0.00
C GLY A 174 -8.87 -14.43 0.47
N GLY A 175 -9.92 -14.72 -0.30
CA GLY A 175 -10.94 -15.71 0.00
C GLY A 175 -12.31 -15.32 -0.55
N GLN A 176 -13.31 -16.13 -0.24
CA GLN A 176 -14.71 -15.77 -0.48
C GLN A 176 -15.23 -14.96 0.70
N THR A 177 -15.88 -13.83 0.41
CA THR A 177 -16.50 -12.98 1.43
C THR A 177 -17.88 -12.51 0.99
N GLU A 178 -18.65 -12.03 1.95
CA GLU A 178 -19.99 -11.48 1.76
C GLU A 178 -20.04 -10.10 2.42
N ALA A 179 -20.53 -9.11 1.67
CA ALA A 179 -20.69 -7.77 2.20
C ALA A 179 -21.74 -7.76 3.33
N VAL A 180 -21.36 -7.29 4.52
CA VAL A 180 -22.27 -7.24 5.69
C VAL A 180 -23.15 -5.99 5.72
N SER A 181 -22.85 -5.01 4.87
CA SER A 181 -23.49 -3.70 4.78
C SER A 181 -23.47 -3.17 3.35
N ASP A 182 -24.38 -2.26 3.04
CA ASP A 182 -24.35 -1.48 1.80
C ASP A 182 -23.27 -0.39 1.87
N GLY A 183 -22.63 -0.08 0.75
CA GLY A 183 -21.80 1.12 0.60
C GLY A 183 -20.53 0.93 -0.25
N ARG A 184 -19.74 2.01 -0.31
CA ARG A 184 -18.45 2.03 -1.01
C ARG A 184 -17.42 1.15 -0.29
N LEU A 185 -16.75 0.29 -1.05
CA LEU A 185 -15.61 -0.49 -0.57
C LEU A 185 -14.33 0.36 -0.57
N TYR A 186 -13.66 0.38 0.57
CA TYR A 186 -12.31 0.92 0.73
C TYR A 186 -11.35 -0.20 1.15
N LEU A 187 -10.09 -0.08 0.71
CA LEU A 187 -9.02 -1.03 1.03
C LEU A 187 -7.84 -0.32 1.70
N SER A 188 -7.12 -1.01 2.57
CA SER A 188 -5.94 -0.45 3.23
C SER A 188 -4.96 -1.50 3.75
N MET A 189 -3.73 -1.09 3.98
CA MET A 189 -2.83 -1.76 4.92
C MET A 189 -3.33 -1.51 6.34
N ASN A 190 -3.46 -2.57 7.14
CA ASN A 190 -3.73 -2.38 8.56
C ASN A 190 -2.50 -1.81 9.26
N ASP A 191 -2.57 -0.54 9.63
CA ASP A 191 -1.51 0.18 10.33
C ASP A 191 -2.12 1.22 11.29
N VAL A 192 -1.30 1.94 12.05
CA VAL A 192 -1.76 3.02 12.93
C VAL A 192 -2.28 4.20 12.10
N SER A 193 -3.47 4.70 12.44
CA SER A 193 -4.07 5.82 11.71
C SER A 193 -3.15 7.05 11.76
N GLY A 194 -2.97 7.72 10.63
CA GLY A 194 -2.08 8.86 10.50
C GLY A 194 -0.58 8.56 10.39
N THR A 195 -0.14 7.29 10.43
CA THR A 195 1.30 6.92 10.30
C THR A 195 1.65 6.33 8.94
N PHE A 196 0.89 6.59 7.88
CA PHE A 196 1.12 5.95 6.57
C PHE A 196 2.29 6.56 5.78
N GLY A 197 2.92 7.63 6.28
CA GLY A 197 3.91 8.41 5.53
C GLY A 197 5.26 7.71 5.31
N ASP A 198 5.62 6.78 6.18
CA ASP A 198 6.83 5.95 6.12
C ASP A 198 6.58 4.55 5.51
N ASN A 199 5.34 4.28 5.10
CA ASN A 199 4.98 3.03 4.48
C ASN A 199 5.44 2.99 3.01
N SER A 200 5.84 1.81 2.54
CA SER A 200 6.30 1.63 1.16
C SER A 200 5.87 0.28 0.56
N GLY A 201 5.83 0.23 -0.77
CA GLY A 201 5.31 -0.90 -1.53
C GLY A 201 3.80 -0.83 -1.79
N TYR A 202 3.23 -1.91 -2.29
CA TYR A 202 1.82 -1.97 -2.68
C TYR A 202 1.27 -3.40 -2.70
N MET A 203 -0.05 -3.50 -2.77
CA MET A 203 -0.79 -4.73 -3.01
C MET A 203 -1.71 -4.55 -4.22
N ASP A 204 -1.62 -5.44 -5.21
CA ASP A 204 -2.60 -5.56 -6.28
C ASP A 204 -3.71 -6.52 -5.81
N VAL A 205 -4.94 -6.01 -5.75
CA VAL A 205 -6.10 -6.70 -5.21
C VAL A 205 -7.07 -7.02 -6.33
N TYR A 206 -7.36 -8.30 -6.51
CA TYR A 206 -8.26 -8.83 -7.52
C TYR A 206 -9.62 -9.12 -6.88
N ILE A 207 -10.69 -8.49 -7.38
CA ILE A 207 -12.04 -8.65 -6.86
C ILE A 207 -12.92 -9.19 -7.98
N GLN A 208 -13.55 -10.33 -7.76
CA GLN A 208 -14.46 -10.97 -8.71
C GLN A 208 -15.83 -11.15 -8.09
N PHE A 209 -16.87 -10.77 -8.82
CA PHE A 209 -18.25 -11.05 -8.43
C PHE A 209 -18.72 -12.34 -9.11
N PRO A 210 -19.40 -13.25 -8.38
CA PRO A 210 -20.08 -14.36 -9.03
C PRO A 210 -21.14 -13.80 -9.97
N GLU A 211 -21.34 -14.46 -11.10
CA GLU A 211 -22.45 -14.11 -11.99
C GLU A 211 -23.76 -14.35 -11.24
N GLU A 212 -24.62 -13.32 -11.17
CA GLU A 212 -25.97 -13.50 -10.64
C GLU A 212 -26.72 -14.45 -11.58
N ALA A 213 -27.16 -15.59 -11.06
CA ALA A 213 -28.02 -16.51 -11.81
C ALA A 213 -29.29 -15.75 -12.21
N ARG A 214 -29.46 -15.54 -13.51
CA ARG A 214 -30.63 -14.87 -14.09
C ARG A 214 -31.87 -15.74 -14.03
#